data_AF-A0A3M6TYB4-F1
#
_entry.id   AF-A0A3M6TYB4-F1
#
_cell.length_a   1.000
_cell.length_b   1.000
_cell.length_c   1.000
_cell.angle_alpha   90.00
_cell.angle_beta   90.00
_cell.angle_gamma   90.00
#
_symmetry.space_group_name_H-M   'P 1'
#
loop_
_entity.id
_entity.type
_entity.pdbx_description
1 polymer ?
#
loop_
_entity_poly.entity_id
_entity_poly.type
_entity_poly.pdbx_seq_one_letter_code
_entity_poly.pdbx_strand_id
1 'polypeptide(L)'
;MVAYYFDKKRSFATGIATSGSNLGALGLAPLQQVIVDAFGWRNCYRFLSGLALVITVCGLLFKPLDEKKTGKDRLVKSTEITFEKSFKKKLLSFPRNNWFIIWAVASTIATFGYFIPHVHLYRRQPHRSSYEFIQLVRVAEEMGSSHRDGSLLLSYIGIGSGVGKIIFGKISDIPRVDTIKLYNICMVLSGLSPLLAIYSAGYDMLVLYVVVLGLLDGCFIGLMSIVTFQCTDREKMSVAWGAVLMIMSFSMLVGAPAAGWFGETTGKYRNLFFLAGAPTICGAVVLSLIQCIKDPIIESQQKRALVIPTEEKEIIFVYDRLTVV
;
A
#
# COMPACT_ATOMS: atom_id res chain seq x y z
N MET A 1 13.05 6.03 4.41
CA MET A 1 14.50 5.72 4.48
C MET A 1 14.97 4.93 3.27
N VAL A 2 14.44 3.72 3.00
CA VAL A 2 14.82 2.91 1.80
C VAL A 2 14.79 3.72 0.51
N ALA A 3 13.73 4.51 0.36
CA ALA A 3 13.52 5.53 -0.64
C ALA A 3 14.69 6.51 -0.91
N TYR A 4 15.41 6.93 0.13
CA TYR A 4 16.47 7.95 0.06
C TYR A 4 17.85 7.34 -0.15
N TYR A 5 18.04 6.05 0.17
CA TYR A 5 19.31 5.35 0.00
C TYR A 5 19.50 4.77 -1.41
N PHE A 6 18.40 4.50 -2.12
CA PHE A 6 18.44 3.91 -3.46
C PHE A 6 17.77 4.83 -4.48
N ASP A 7 18.54 5.36 -5.44
CA ASP A 7 18.00 6.12 -6.57
C ASP A 7 17.62 5.22 -7.76
N LYS A 8 18.38 4.15 -8.04
CA LYS A 8 18.23 3.34 -9.28
C LYS A 8 17.38 2.06 -9.15
N LYS A 9 17.32 1.44 -7.97
CA LYS A 9 16.56 0.19 -7.71
C LYS A 9 15.62 0.35 -6.51
N ARG A 10 14.95 1.51 -6.49
CA ARG A 10 14.21 1.95 -5.33
C ARG A 10 12.97 1.11 -5.08
N SER A 11 12.27 0.74 -6.15
CA SER A 11 11.01 0.00 -6.04
C SER A 11 11.26 -1.43 -5.62
N PHE A 12 12.31 -2.06 -6.16
CA PHE A 12 12.73 -3.40 -5.76
C PHE A 12 13.20 -3.45 -4.29
N ALA A 13 14.00 -2.47 -3.85
CA ALA A 13 14.45 -2.39 -2.46
C ALA A 13 13.28 -2.18 -1.49
N THR A 14 12.32 -1.33 -1.87
CA THR A 14 11.10 -1.09 -1.08
C THR A 14 10.21 -2.34 -1.06
N GLY A 15 10.10 -3.04 -2.19
CA GLY A 15 9.39 -4.32 -2.30
C GLY A 15 9.98 -5.38 -1.38
N ILE A 16 11.31 -5.56 -1.36
CA ILE A 16 11.97 -6.49 -0.44
C ILE A 16 11.72 -6.10 1.03
N ALA A 17 11.95 -4.83 1.37
CA ALA A 17 11.79 -4.34 2.74
C ALA A 17 10.36 -4.53 3.27
N THR A 18 9.36 -4.28 2.43
CA THR A 18 7.93 -4.42 2.79
C THR A 18 7.40 -5.84 2.66
N SER A 19 8.12 -6.76 2.00
CA SER A 19 7.75 -8.18 1.94
C SER A 19 8.00 -8.90 3.26
N GLY A 20 8.93 -8.39 4.08
CA GLY A 20 9.20 -8.94 5.42
C GLY A 20 7.97 -8.95 6.35
N SER A 21 7.03 -8.01 6.18
CA SER A 21 5.79 -8.00 6.97
C SER A 21 4.94 -9.26 6.73
N ASN A 22 4.95 -9.77 5.50
CA ASN A 22 4.14 -10.93 5.12
C ASN A 22 4.75 -12.23 5.66
N LEU A 23 6.09 -12.36 5.61
CA LEU A 23 6.80 -13.47 6.27
C LEU A 23 6.62 -13.45 7.78
N GLY A 24 6.67 -12.25 8.38
CA GLY A 24 6.38 -12.05 9.80
C GLY A 24 4.97 -12.52 10.17
N ALA A 25 3.95 -12.14 9.40
CA ALA A 25 2.57 -12.58 9.64
C ALA A 25 2.40 -14.11 9.55
N LEU A 26 3.06 -14.75 8.58
CA LEU A 26 3.00 -16.21 8.39
C LEU A 26 3.65 -17.00 9.54
N GLY A 27 4.78 -16.52 10.06
CA GLY A 27 5.49 -17.18 11.16
C GLY A 27 4.93 -16.82 12.54
N LEU A 28 4.55 -15.56 12.74
CA LEU A 28 4.15 -15.05 14.05
C LEU A 28 2.74 -15.53 14.45
N ALA A 29 1.80 -15.66 13.51
CA ALA A 29 0.44 -16.13 13.81
C ALA A 29 0.39 -17.56 14.41
N PRO A 30 1.00 -18.60 13.82
CA PRO A 30 1.03 -19.93 14.43
C PRO A 30 1.87 -19.97 15.72
N LEU A 31 2.96 -19.20 15.77
CA LEU A 31 3.77 -19.08 16.99
C LEU A 31 2.95 -18.49 18.15
N GLN A 32 2.15 -17.46 17.89
CA GLN A 32 1.24 -16.87 18.87
C GLN A 32 0.23 -17.89 19.37
N GLN A 33 -0.37 -18.70 18.49
CA GLN A 33 -1.29 -19.77 18.89
C GLN A 33 -0.62 -20.77 19.82
N VAL A 34 0.55 -21.29 19.46
CA VAL A 34 1.31 -22.24 20.31
C VAL A 34 1.64 -21.64 21.68
N ILE A 35 2.03 -20.37 21.74
CA ILE A 35 2.33 -19.70 23.01
C ILE A 35 1.06 -19.50 23.85
N VAL A 36 -0.07 -19.16 23.21
CA VAL A 36 -1.36 -19.03 23.91
C VAL A 36 -1.81 -20.39 24.46
N ASP A 37 -1.69 -21.46 23.69
CA ASP A 37 -2.10 -22.80 24.09
C ASP A 37 -1.22 -23.36 25.22
N ALA A 38 0.09 -23.12 25.17
CA ALA A 38 1.04 -23.63 26.17
C ALA A 38 1.18 -22.75 27.42
N PHE A 39 1.17 -21.42 27.26
CA PHE A 39 1.53 -20.46 28.32
C PHE A 39 0.44 -19.43 28.62
N GLY A 40 -0.68 -19.45 27.90
CA GLY A 40 -1.78 -18.52 28.05
C GLY A 40 -1.55 -17.16 27.38
N TRP A 41 -2.65 -16.43 27.19
CA TRP A 41 -2.67 -15.14 26.48
C TRP A 41 -1.79 -14.05 27.13
N ARG A 42 -1.67 -14.03 28.46
CA ARG A 42 -0.84 -13.04 29.17
C ARG A 42 0.64 -13.16 28.82
N ASN A 43 1.16 -14.39 28.72
CA ASN A 43 2.55 -14.63 28.37
C ASN A 43 2.80 -14.39 26.88
N CYS A 44 1.80 -14.60 26.03
CA CYS A 44 1.85 -14.19 24.62
C CYS A 44 2.07 -12.67 24.47
N TYR A 45 1.33 -11.83 25.22
CA TYR A 45 1.55 -10.38 25.20
C TYR A 45 2.94 -9.97 25.73
N ARG A 46 3.46 -10.65 26.75
CA ARG A 46 4.83 -10.43 27.23
C ARG A 46 5.87 -10.76 26.16
N PHE A 47 5.70 -11.89 25.47
CA PHE A 47 6.55 -12.26 24.35
C PHE A 47 6.53 -11.21 23.23
N LEU A 48 5.34 -10.73 22.84
CA LEU A 48 5.19 -9.69 21.83
C LEU A 48 5.85 -8.37 22.25
N SER A 49 5.77 -8.00 23.54
CA SER A 49 6.47 -6.81 24.06
C SER A 49 7.99 -6.96 23.97
N GLY A 50 8.54 -8.15 24.24
CA GLY A 50 9.96 -8.44 24.06
C GLY A 50 10.41 -8.30 22.61
N LEU A 51 9.61 -8.83 21.66
CA LEU A 51 9.88 -8.69 20.23
C LEU A 51 9.85 -7.22 19.78
N ALA A 52 8.91 -6.41 20.30
CA ALA A 52 8.84 -4.97 20.03
C ALA A 52 10.09 -4.21 20.54
N LEU A 53 10.63 -4.61 21.69
CA LEU A 53 11.90 -4.04 22.20
C LEU A 53 13.07 -4.35 21.27
N VAL A 54 13.17 -5.58 20.75
CA VAL A 54 14.21 -5.94 19.77
C VAL A 54 14.13 -5.07 18.52
N ILE A 55 12.92 -4.88 17.97
CA ILE A 55 12.69 -4.00 16.82
C ILE A 55 13.12 -2.56 17.13
N THR A 56 12.86 -2.07 18.35
CA THR A 56 13.26 -0.74 18.79
C THR A 56 14.79 -0.59 18.82
N VAL A 57 15.50 -1.58 19.35
CA VAL A 57 16.98 -1.60 19.36
C VAL A 57 17.54 -1.62 17.94
N CYS A 58 16.97 -2.42 17.03
CA CYS A 58 17.34 -2.38 15.61
C CYS A 58 17.08 -1.00 14.98
N GLY A 59 16.00 -0.33 15.40
CA GLY A 59 15.66 1.04 15.02
C GLY A 59 16.73 2.08 15.39
N LEU A 60 17.34 1.92 16.58
CA LEU A 60 18.40 2.81 17.07
C LEU A 60 19.71 2.67 16.29
N LEU A 61 19.92 1.53 15.63
CA LEU A 61 21.12 1.28 14.83
C LEU A 61 21.10 2.04 13.48
N PHE A 62 19.96 2.63 13.08
CA PHE A 62 19.88 3.40 11.85
C PHE A 62 20.65 4.72 11.96
N LYS A 63 21.72 4.83 11.19
CA LYS A 63 22.48 6.07 11.02
C LYS A 63 21.69 7.05 10.13
N PRO A 64 21.41 8.29 10.58
CA PRO A 64 20.84 9.31 9.71
C PRO A 64 21.84 9.67 8.60
N LEU A 65 21.36 9.80 7.37
CA LEU A 65 22.15 10.37 6.27
C LEU A 65 22.22 11.88 6.50
N ASP A 66 23.42 12.44 6.49
CA ASP A 66 23.60 13.89 6.52
C ASP A 66 23.01 14.49 5.24
N GLU A 67 21.94 15.27 5.37
CA GLU A 67 21.56 16.22 4.32
C GLU A 67 22.76 17.14 4.09
N LYS A 68 23.18 17.31 2.83
CA LYS A 68 24.23 18.28 2.45
C LYS A 68 23.83 19.64 3.01
N LYS A 69 24.42 20.01 4.15
CA LYS A 69 24.28 21.34 4.76
C LYS A 69 24.97 22.34 3.85
N THR A 70 24.19 23.06 3.03
CA THR A 70 24.58 24.40 2.61
C THR A 70 24.74 25.25 3.87
N GLY A 71 25.90 25.89 3.98
CA GLY A 71 26.53 26.21 5.25
C GLY A 71 25.87 27.27 6.13
N LYS A 72 26.41 27.27 7.36
CA LYS A 72 26.38 28.28 8.45
C LYS A 72 25.26 28.17 9.48
N ASP A 73 25.61 27.50 10.57
CA ASP A 73 25.62 28.02 11.94
C ASP A 73 24.54 29.02 12.36
N ARG A 74 23.69 28.62 13.30
CA ARG A 74 23.77 29.11 14.68
C ARG A 74 22.73 28.43 15.60
N LEU A 75 23.27 27.81 16.65
CA LEU A 75 22.75 27.78 18.02
C LEU A 75 21.63 26.79 18.39
N VAL A 76 22.12 25.73 19.03
CA VAL A 76 21.51 24.62 19.77
C VAL A 76 20.69 25.08 21.00
N LYS A 77 19.84 26.11 20.89
CA LYS A 77 18.94 26.52 21.99
C LYS A 77 17.55 26.92 21.48
N SER A 78 16.73 25.94 21.10
CA SER A 78 15.26 26.10 20.95
C SER A 78 14.59 24.76 20.57
N THR A 79 14.84 23.69 21.31
CA THR A 79 14.47 22.33 20.86
C THR A 79 12.97 22.01 21.00
N GLU A 80 12.18 22.74 21.80
CA GLU A 80 10.73 22.47 21.94
C GLU A 80 9.85 23.41 21.10
N ILE A 81 10.17 24.70 21.03
CA ILE A 81 9.37 25.70 20.27
C ILE A 81 9.57 25.56 18.75
N THR A 82 10.68 24.94 18.32
CA THR A 82 10.99 24.74 16.89
C THR A 82 10.24 23.55 16.29
N PHE A 83 9.93 22.50 17.05
CA PHE A 83 9.19 21.36 16.52
C PHE A 83 7.75 21.74 16.17
N GLU A 84 7.04 22.45 17.06
CA GLU A 84 5.65 22.82 16.80
C GLU A 84 5.52 23.81 15.64
N LYS A 85 6.44 24.79 15.54
CA LYS A 85 6.49 25.74 14.42
C LYS A 85 6.95 25.07 13.11
N SER A 86 7.91 24.15 13.16
CA SER A 86 8.37 23.39 11.98
C SER A 86 7.33 22.38 11.52
N PHE A 87 6.64 21.71 12.44
CA PHE A 87 5.53 20.81 12.17
C PHE A 87 4.33 21.57 11.62
N LYS A 88 3.89 22.68 12.24
CA LYS A 88 2.84 23.55 11.69
C LYS A 88 3.22 24.09 10.32
N LYS A 89 4.47 24.53 10.09
CA LYS A 89 4.93 25.01 8.78
C LYS A 89 5.05 23.89 7.74
N LYS A 90 5.40 22.65 8.13
CA LYS A 90 5.39 21.45 7.27
C LYS A 90 3.97 20.96 6.97
N LEU A 91 3.07 21.05 7.94
CA LEU A 91 1.64 20.72 7.81
C LEU A 91 0.91 21.76 6.93
N LEU A 92 1.21 23.06 7.12
CA LEU A 92 0.69 24.15 6.27
C LEU A 92 1.33 24.17 4.87
N SER A 93 2.54 23.63 4.69
CA SER A 93 3.14 23.44 3.37
C SER A 93 2.74 22.10 2.74
N PHE A 94 1.53 21.64 3.08
CA PHE A 94 0.87 20.50 2.45
C PHE A 94 1.10 20.52 0.94
N PRO A 95 1.54 19.42 0.32
CA PRO A 95 1.74 19.37 -1.12
C PRO A 95 0.37 19.53 -1.79
N ARG A 96 0.06 20.77 -2.17
CA ARG A 96 -1.17 21.15 -2.87
C ARG A 96 -1.06 20.87 -4.37
N ASN A 97 -0.22 19.91 -4.74
CA ASN A 97 0.03 19.51 -6.12
C ASN A 97 -1.19 18.71 -6.61
N ASN A 98 -1.71 19.06 -7.79
CA ASN A 98 -2.89 18.40 -8.36
C ASN A 98 -2.69 16.88 -8.48
N TRP A 99 -1.48 16.43 -8.80
CA TRP A 99 -1.10 15.01 -8.86
C TRP A 99 -1.26 14.30 -7.51
N PHE A 100 -0.80 14.94 -6.43
CA PHE A 100 -0.94 14.39 -5.09
C PHE A 100 -2.41 14.35 -4.64
N ILE A 101 -3.18 15.40 -4.92
CA ILE A 101 -4.61 15.44 -4.57
C ILE A 101 -5.37 14.34 -5.29
N ILE A 102 -5.16 14.17 -6.60
CA ILE A 102 -5.83 13.12 -7.38
C ILE A 102 -5.44 11.74 -6.88
N TRP A 103 -4.15 11.51 -6.60
CA TRP A 103 -3.69 10.25 -6.02
C TRP A 103 -4.31 9.99 -4.63
N ALA A 104 -4.37 11.00 -3.76
CA ALA A 104 -4.97 10.90 -2.44
C ALA A 104 -6.47 10.57 -2.52
N VAL A 105 -7.21 11.26 -3.39
CA VAL A 105 -8.65 11.00 -3.61
C VAL A 105 -8.86 9.61 -4.21
N ALA A 106 -8.11 9.25 -5.25
CA ALA A 106 -8.17 7.93 -5.88
C ALA A 106 -7.89 6.80 -4.88
N SER A 107 -6.82 6.93 -4.09
CA SER A 107 -6.44 5.92 -3.09
C SER A 107 -7.50 5.78 -1.99
N THR A 108 -8.14 6.88 -1.58
CA THR A 108 -9.17 6.88 -0.53
C THR A 108 -10.46 6.21 -1.00
N ILE A 109 -10.87 6.47 -2.25
CA ILE A 109 -12.02 5.78 -2.86
C ILE A 109 -11.69 4.30 -3.03
N ALA A 110 -10.48 3.97 -3.49
CA ALA A 110 -10.07 2.59 -3.72
C ALA A 110 -10.00 1.76 -2.43
N THR A 111 -9.56 2.34 -1.32
CA THR A 111 -9.46 1.63 -0.02
C THR A 111 -10.79 1.34 0.64
N PHE A 112 -11.86 2.01 0.25
CA PHE A 112 -13.19 1.76 0.81
C PHE A 112 -13.61 0.31 0.57
N GLY A 113 -13.37 -0.21 -0.64
CA GLY A 113 -13.70 -1.59 -1.01
C GLY A 113 -12.60 -2.61 -0.71
N TYR A 114 -11.38 -2.15 -0.46
CA TYR A 114 -10.17 -2.99 -0.43
C TYR A 114 -10.18 -4.06 0.68
N PHE A 115 -10.66 -3.77 1.89
CA PHE A 115 -10.70 -4.76 2.98
C PHE A 115 -11.86 -5.74 2.91
N ILE A 116 -12.87 -5.47 2.06
CA ILE A 116 -14.07 -6.30 1.99
C ILE A 116 -13.73 -7.75 1.59
N PRO A 117 -12.93 -8.02 0.54
CA PRO A 117 -12.57 -9.39 0.16
C PRO A 117 -11.61 -10.09 1.13
N HIS A 118 -10.81 -9.32 1.89
CA HIS A 118 -9.87 -9.87 2.87
C HIS A 118 -10.55 -10.32 4.16
N VAL A 119 -11.60 -9.63 4.57
CA VAL A 119 -12.33 -9.91 5.82
C VAL A 119 -13.57 -10.78 5.55
N HIS A 120 -14.23 -10.60 4.40
CA HIS A 120 -15.52 -11.20 4.09
C HIS A 120 -15.44 -11.95 2.75
N LEU A 121 -15.70 -13.25 2.77
CA LEU A 121 -15.85 -14.05 1.57
C LEU A 121 -17.26 -14.67 1.56
N TYR A 122 -18.03 -14.41 0.51
CA TYR A 122 -19.43 -14.85 0.44
C TYR A 122 -19.53 -16.16 -0.30
N ARG A 123 -20.07 -17.18 0.36
CA ARG A 123 -20.28 -18.49 -0.25
C ARG A 123 -21.64 -18.56 -0.92
N ARG A 124 -21.69 -19.19 -2.10
CA ARG A 124 -22.93 -19.68 -2.73
C ARG A 124 -23.26 -21.07 -2.18
N GLN A 125 -24.36 -21.24 -1.46
CA GLN A 125 -24.83 -22.58 -1.04
C GLN A 125 -25.59 -23.27 -2.19
N PRO A 126 -25.37 -24.57 -2.46
CA PRO A 126 -26.10 -25.28 -3.52
C PRO A 126 -27.60 -25.48 -3.22
N HIS A 127 -27.99 -25.46 -1.94
CA HIS A 127 -29.36 -25.75 -1.50
C HIS A 127 -30.17 -24.50 -1.09
N ARG A 128 -29.56 -23.31 -1.17
CA ARG A 128 -30.18 -22.03 -0.81
C ARG A 128 -29.79 -20.99 -1.87
N SER A 129 -30.78 -20.34 -2.50
CA SER A 129 -30.53 -19.26 -3.48
C SER A 129 -29.89 -17.99 -2.90
N SER A 130 -29.49 -18.04 -1.62
CA SER A 130 -28.88 -16.94 -0.88
C SER A 130 -27.41 -17.24 -0.64
N TYR A 131 -26.57 -16.23 -0.87
CA TYR A 131 -25.21 -16.23 -0.40
C TYR A 131 -25.23 -16.08 1.14
N GLU A 132 -24.25 -16.58 1.88
CA GLU A 132 -24.19 -16.38 3.35
C GLU A 132 -22.89 -15.64 3.74
N PHE A 133 -23.00 -14.79 4.77
CA PHE A 133 -21.92 -13.94 5.31
C PHE A 133 -20.94 -14.77 6.12
N ILE A 134 -19.71 -14.94 5.63
CA ILE A 134 -18.75 -15.79 6.32
C ILE A 134 -17.34 -15.18 6.23
N GLN A 135 -16.59 -15.21 7.34
CA GLN A 135 -15.16 -14.86 7.34
C GLN A 135 -14.39 -15.88 6.49
N LEU A 136 -13.32 -15.46 5.80
CA LEU A 136 -12.52 -16.30 4.88
C LEU A 136 -12.16 -17.69 5.47
N VAL A 137 -11.85 -17.72 6.76
CA VAL A 137 -11.53 -18.92 7.53
C VAL A 137 -12.75 -19.84 7.71
N ARG A 138 -13.90 -19.28 8.03
CA ARG A 138 -15.15 -20.03 8.25
C ARG A 138 -15.74 -20.60 6.95
N VAL A 139 -15.47 -19.98 5.79
CA VAL A 139 -15.89 -20.52 4.48
C VAL A 139 -15.20 -21.85 4.20
N ALA A 140 -13.92 -21.98 4.58
CA ALA A 140 -13.16 -23.21 4.43
C ALA A 140 -13.65 -24.31 5.37
N GLU A 141 -14.01 -23.96 6.60
CA GLU A 141 -14.54 -24.88 7.61
C GLU A 141 -15.91 -25.47 7.23
N GLU A 142 -16.82 -24.63 6.73
CA GLU A 142 -18.14 -25.07 6.27
C GLU A 142 -18.12 -25.83 4.94
N MET A 143 -16.99 -25.85 4.21
CA MET A 143 -16.82 -26.72 3.03
C MET A 143 -16.56 -28.18 3.42
N GLY A 144 -16.56 -28.51 4.72
CA GLY A 144 -16.19 -29.83 5.23
C GLY A 144 -14.67 -30.02 5.32
N SER A 145 -13.92 -28.99 5.00
CA SER A 145 -12.45 -28.92 5.10
C SER A 145 -12.04 -28.57 6.52
N SER A 146 -10.89 -29.09 6.97
CA SER A 146 -10.43 -28.96 8.35
C SER A 146 -10.18 -27.48 8.71
N HIS A 147 -10.21 -27.11 9.99
CA HIS A 147 -9.76 -25.78 10.49
C HIS A 147 -8.37 -25.38 9.95
N ARG A 148 -7.53 -26.36 9.58
CA ARG A 148 -6.24 -26.15 8.91
C ARG A 148 -6.38 -25.52 7.52
N ASP A 149 -7.39 -25.86 6.75
CA ASP A 149 -7.50 -25.46 5.34
C ASP A 149 -7.89 -23.98 5.18
N GLY A 150 -8.59 -23.40 6.17
CA GLY A 150 -8.91 -21.97 6.20
C GLY A 150 -7.72 -21.07 6.57
N SER A 151 -6.87 -21.52 7.49
CA SER A 151 -5.63 -20.81 7.83
C SER A 151 -4.58 -20.87 6.71
N LEU A 152 -4.59 -21.94 5.90
CA LEU A 152 -3.78 -22.06 4.69
C LEU A 152 -4.14 -20.99 3.63
N LEU A 153 -5.43 -20.63 3.47
CA LEU A 153 -5.84 -19.57 2.53
C LEU A 153 -5.27 -18.20 2.90
N LEU A 154 -5.32 -17.82 4.19
CA LEU A 154 -4.67 -16.58 4.67
C LEU A 154 -3.17 -16.63 4.41
N SER A 155 -2.57 -17.82 4.55
CA SER A 155 -1.15 -18.02 4.28
C SER A 155 -0.83 -17.81 2.80
N TYR A 156 -1.67 -18.31 1.89
CA TYR A 156 -1.51 -18.10 0.45
C TYR A 156 -1.65 -16.63 0.05
N ILE A 157 -2.59 -15.86 0.65
CA ILE A 157 -2.66 -14.40 0.46
C ILE A 157 -1.35 -13.74 0.88
N GLY A 158 -0.83 -14.08 2.08
CA GLY A 158 0.40 -13.50 2.61
C GLY A 158 1.61 -13.78 1.72
N ILE A 159 1.79 -15.03 1.30
CA ILE A 159 2.86 -15.43 0.38
C ILE A 159 2.70 -14.71 -0.97
N GLY A 160 1.50 -14.72 -1.54
CA GLY A 160 1.19 -14.05 -2.80
C GLY A 160 1.50 -12.55 -2.76
N SER A 161 1.13 -11.87 -1.66
CA SER A 161 1.43 -10.46 -1.43
C SER A 161 2.93 -10.20 -1.30
N GLY A 162 3.68 -11.09 -0.63
CA GLY A 162 5.13 -10.97 -0.53
C GLY A 162 5.81 -11.11 -1.90
N VAL A 163 5.42 -12.13 -2.66
CA VAL A 163 5.92 -12.35 -4.02
C VAL A 163 5.54 -11.19 -4.94
N GLY A 164 4.31 -10.69 -4.86
CA GLY A 164 3.81 -9.56 -5.64
C GLY A 164 4.62 -8.29 -5.41
N LYS A 165 4.92 -7.93 -4.16
CA LYS A 165 5.76 -6.77 -3.81
C LYS A 165 7.14 -6.85 -4.47
N ILE A 166 7.76 -8.03 -4.51
CA ILE A 166 9.09 -8.23 -5.11
C ILE A 166 9.01 -8.18 -6.65
N ILE A 167 8.06 -8.91 -7.25
CA ILE A 167 7.91 -8.97 -8.72
C ILE A 167 7.56 -7.60 -9.28
N PHE A 168 6.48 -6.97 -8.79
CA PHE A 168 6.04 -5.68 -9.29
C PHE A 168 7.01 -4.56 -8.92
N GLY A 169 7.70 -4.66 -7.78
CA GLY A 169 8.81 -3.77 -7.45
C GLY A 169 9.99 -3.87 -8.43
N LYS A 170 10.28 -5.07 -8.97
CA LYS A 170 11.30 -5.22 -10.02
C LYS A 170 10.80 -4.69 -11.38
N ILE A 171 9.54 -4.94 -11.72
CA ILE A 171 8.93 -4.49 -12.98
C ILE A 171 8.87 -2.96 -13.03
N SER A 172 8.53 -2.29 -11.92
CA SER A 172 8.45 -0.82 -11.87
C SER A 172 9.80 -0.11 -11.91
N ASP A 173 10.91 -0.82 -11.68
CA ASP A 173 12.27 -0.27 -11.85
C ASP A 173 12.77 -0.38 -13.31
N ILE A 174 12.00 -0.99 -14.23
CA ILE A 174 12.35 -1.06 -15.66
C ILE A 174 12.07 0.32 -16.29
N PRO A 175 13.04 0.95 -16.98
CA PRO A 175 12.90 2.32 -17.50
C PRO A 175 11.81 2.49 -18.58
N ARG A 176 11.33 1.38 -19.17
CA ARG A 176 10.24 1.38 -20.17
C ARG A 176 8.83 1.32 -19.55
N VAL A 177 8.74 1.15 -18.23
CA VAL A 177 7.46 0.93 -17.54
C VAL A 177 7.12 2.16 -16.71
N ASP A 178 5.99 2.80 -17.05
CA ASP A 178 5.43 3.85 -16.22
C ASP A 178 4.80 3.25 -14.95
N THR A 179 5.43 3.47 -13.79
CA THR A 179 4.96 2.95 -12.50
C THR A 179 3.51 3.32 -12.20
N ILE A 180 3.07 4.53 -12.57
CA ILE A 180 1.68 4.98 -12.37
C ILE A 180 0.71 4.18 -13.25
N LYS A 181 1.06 3.90 -14.52
CA LYS A 181 0.23 3.07 -15.41
C LYS A 181 0.17 1.64 -14.92
N LEU A 182 1.31 1.07 -14.52
CA LEU A 182 1.38 -0.27 -13.94
C LEU A 182 0.49 -0.38 -12.69
N TYR A 183 0.59 0.59 -11.79
CA TYR A 183 -0.23 0.66 -10.59
C TYR A 183 -1.72 0.77 -10.92
N ASN A 184 -2.08 1.61 -11.89
CA ASN A 184 -3.46 1.76 -12.34
C ASN A 184 -4.04 0.46 -12.91
N ILE A 185 -3.28 -0.26 -13.74
CA ILE A 185 -3.66 -1.57 -14.28
C ILE A 185 -3.87 -2.59 -13.15
N CYS A 186 -2.93 -2.66 -12.19
CA CYS A 186 -3.07 -3.52 -11.01
C CYS A 186 -4.33 -3.18 -10.21
N MET A 187 -4.66 -1.89 -10.09
CA MET A 187 -5.83 -1.45 -9.32
C MET A 187 -7.15 -1.83 -10.01
N VAL A 188 -7.23 -1.75 -11.34
CA VAL A 188 -8.38 -2.26 -12.11
C VAL A 188 -8.49 -3.77 -11.97
N LEU A 189 -7.39 -4.52 -12.11
CA LEU A 189 -7.38 -5.97 -11.95
C LEU A 189 -7.80 -6.39 -10.54
N SER A 190 -7.37 -5.65 -9.52
CA SER A 190 -7.76 -5.87 -8.12
C SER A 190 -9.26 -5.60 -7.90
N GLY A 191 -9.83 -4.57 -8.54
CA GLY A 191 -11.26 -4.31 -8.50
C GLY A 191 -12.12 -5.33 -9.26
N LEU A 192 -11.56 -6.01 -10.26
CA LEU A 192 -12.23 -7.09 -10.99
C LEU A 192 -12.10 -8.46 -10.31
N SER A 193 -11.08 -8.66 -9.47
CA SER A 193 -10.84 -9.96 -8.83
C SER A 193 -12.03 -10.50 -8.00
N PRO A 194 -12.85 -9.68 -7.30
CA PRO A 194 -14.01 -10.20 -6.56
C PRO A 194 -15.06 -10.86 -7.45
N LEU A 195 -15.09 -10.56 -8.77
CA LEU A 195 -15.97 -11.24 -9.70
C LEU A 195 -15.54 -12.69 -9.95
N LEU A 196 -14.24 -12.99 -9.88
CA LEU A 196 -13.73 -14.36 -9.99
C LEU A 196 -14.18 -15.22 -8.81
N ALA A 197 -14.34 -14.63 -7.62
CA ALA A 197 -14.88 -15.31 -6.45
C ALA A 197 -16.36 -15.71 -6.62
N ILE A 198 -17.14 -15.04 -7.48
CA ILE A 198 -18.52 -15.44 -7.78
C ILE A 198 -18.55 -16.77 -8.54
N TYR A 199 -17.52 -17.04 -9.34
CA TYR A 199 -17.39 -18.25 -10.14
C TYR A 199 -16.65 -19.39 -9.43
N SER A 200 -16.04 -19.16 -8.25
CA SER A 200 -15.34 -20.21 -7.52
C SER A 200 -16.33 -21.17 -6.85
N ALA A 201 -16.56 -22.33 -7.46
CA ALA A 201 -17.46 -23.37 -6.96
C ALA A 201 -16.77 -24.47 -6.13
N GLY A 202 -15.44 -24.44 -5.97
CA GLY A 202 -14.65 -25.44 -5.23
C GLY A 202 -13.39 -24.86 -4.59
N TYR A 203 -12.77 -25.64 -3.69
CA TYR A 203 -11.59 -25.23 -2.92
C TYR A 203 -10.40 -24.85 -3.80
N ASP A 204 -10.12 -25.61 -4.85
CA ASP A 204 -9.00 -25.32 -5.77
C ASP A 204 -9.16 -23.97 -6.49
N MET A 205 -10.39 -23.63 -6.88
CA MET A 205 -10.71 -22.34 -7.48
C MET A 205 -10.67 -21.20 -6.46
N LEU A 206 -10.98 -21.49 -5.19
CA LEU A 206 -10.82 -20.54 -4.09
C LEU A 206 -9.33 -20.27 -3.80
N VAL A 207 -8.48 -21.30 -3.82
CA VAL A 207 -7.03 -21.16 -3.69
C VAL A 207 -6.47 -20.31 -4.84
N LEU A 208 -6.88 -20.58 -6.08
CA LEU A 208 -6.49 -19.78 -7.25
C LEU A 208 -6.88 -18.31 -7.07
N TYR A 209 -8.12 -18.05 -6.66
CA TYR A 209 -8.61 -16.70 -6.38
C TYR A 209 -7.77 -15.99 -5.30
N VAL A 210 -7.51 -16.66 -4.18
CA VAL A 210 -6.74 -16.16 -3.03
C VAL A 210 -5.28 -15.85 -3.40
N VAL A 211 -4.67 -16.66 -4.26
CA VAL A 211 -3.32 -16.41 -4.80
C VAL A 211 -3.30 -15.19 -5.71
N VAL A 212 -4.28 -15.06 -6.62
CA VAL A 212 -4.40 -13.88 -7.51
C VAL A 212 -4.66 -12.62 -6.70
N LEU A 213 -5.56 -12.69 -5.72
CA LEU A 213 -5.85 -11.59 -4.80
C LEU A 213 -4.59 -11.16 -4.04
N GLY A 214 -3.84 -12.11 -3.47
CA GLY A 214 -2.58 -11.84 -2.79
C GLY A 214 -1.54 -11.19 -3.71
N LEU A 215 -1.38 -11.68 -4.95
CA LEU A 215 -0.42 -11.11 -5.90
C LEU A 215 -0.76 -9.65 -6.26
N LEU A 216 -2.04 -9.37 -6.52
CA LEU A 216 -2.53 -8.01 -6.83
C LEU A 216 -2.46 -7.08 -5.63
N ASP A 217 -2.73 -7.61 -4.42
CA ASP A 217 -2.51 -6.91 -3.17
C ASP A 217 -1.06 -6.46 -3.00
N GLY A 218 -0.11 -7.37 -3.29
CA GLY A 218 1.31 -7.06 -3.24
C GLY A 218 1.70 -5.91 -4.18
N CYS A 219 1.11 -5.85 -5.37
CA CYS A 219 1.28 -4.72 -6.30
C CYS A 219 0.72 -3.43 -5.71
N PHE A 220 -0.51 -3.48 -5.17
CA PHE A 220 -1.21 -2.33 -4.61
C PHE A 220 -0.44 -1.73 -3.44
N ILE A 221 -0.13 -2.49 -2.38
CA ILE A 221 0.60 -1.96 -1.23
C ILE A 221 2.05 -1.60 -1.61
N GLY A 222 2.73 -2.46 -2.38
CA GLY A 222 4.15 -2.31 -2.68
C GLY A 222 4.46 -1.05 -3.48
N LEU A 223 3.68 -0.78 -4.52
CA LEU A 223 3.87 0.37 -5.40
C LEU A 223 3.31 1.68 -4.84
N MET A 224 2.39 1.62 -3.88
CA MET A 224 1.73 2.79 -3.30
C MET A 224 2.74 3.86 -2.83
N SER A 225 3.75 3.44 -2.07
CA SER A 225 4.78 4.36 -1.54
C SER A 225 5.68 4.98 -2.61
N ILE A 226 5.82 4.32 -3.75
CA ILE A 226 6.60 4.79 -4.90
C ILE A 226 5.77 5.80 -5.70
N VAL A 227 4.47 5.53 -5.91
CA VAL A 227 3.55 6.48 -6.56
C VAL A 227 3.45 7.77 -5.75
N THR A 228 3.36 7.70 -4.42
CA THR A 228 3.38 8.90 -3.56
C THR A 228 4.65 9.72 -3.75
N PHE A 229 5.79 9.05 -3.89
CA PHE A 229 7.06 9.71 -4.10
C PHE A 229 7.12 10.40 -5.46
N GLN A 230 6.52 9.84 -6.50
CA GLN A 230 6.46 10.48 -7.81
C GLN A 230 5.52 11.69 -7.80
N CYS A 231 4.46 11.68 -6.98
CA CYS A 231 3.51 12.79 -6.86
C CYS A 231 3.94 13.93 -5.92
N THR A 232 5.01 13.75 -5.14
CA THR A 232 5.42 14.67 -4.06
C THR A 232 6.89 15.04 -4.14
N ASP A 233 7.24 16.26 -3.73
CA ASP A 233 8.64 16.66 -3.55
C ASP A 233 9.36 15.75 -2.54
N ARG A 234 10.66 15.46 -2.80
CA ARG A 234 11.48 14.59 -1.95
C ARG A 234 11.49 15.02 -0.48
N GLU A 235 11.47 16.32 -0.20
CA GLU A 235 11.52 16.89 1.16
C GLU A 235 10.20 16.72 1.94
N LYS A 236 9.08 16.61 1.22
CA LYS A 236 7.73 16.53 1.80
C LYS A 236 7.16 15.12 1.82
N MET A 237 7.88 14.13 1.27
CA MET A 237 7.41 12.76 1.12
C MET A 237 6.89 12.15 2.42
N SER A 238 7.57 12.33 3.55
CA SER A 238 7.17 11.72 4.84
C SER A 238 5.84 12.29 5.36
N VAL A 239 5.65 13.60 5.26
CA VAL A 239 4.40 14.29 5.65
C VAL A 239 3.26 13.88 4.71
N ALA A 240 3.53 13.83 3.41
CA ALA A 240 2.58 13.46 2.37
C ALA A 240 2.11 12.00 2.50
N TRP A 241 3.05 11.08 2.75
CA TRP A 241 2.77 9.66 3.00
C TRP A 241 1.91 9.49 4.26
N GLY A 242 2.28 10.15 5.36
CA GLY A 242 1.49 10.11 6.59
C GLY A 242 0.07 10.67 6.43
N ALA A 243 -0.07 11.78 5.69
CA ALA A 243 -1.38 12.38 5.44
C ALA A 243 -2.32 11.46 4.64
N VAL A 244 -1.81 10.82 3.58
CA VAL A 244 -2.64 9.89 2.80
C VAL A 244 -3.00 8.64 3.58
N LEU A 245 -2.07 8.08 4.36
CA LEU A 245 -2.39 6.97 5.26
C LEU A 245 -3.48 7.36 6.27
N MET A 246 -3.48 8.60 6.78
CA MET A 246 -4.52 9.08 7.71
C MET A 246 -5.90 9.12 7.05
N ILE A 247 -6.01 9.68 5.83
CA ILE A 247 -7.28 9.77 5.10
C ILE A 247 -7.77 8.37 4.71
N MET A 248 -6.87 7.51 4.24
CA MET A 248 -7.19 6.12 3.89
C MET A 248 -7.64 5.31 5.10
N SER A 249 -7.04 5.53 6.28
CA SER A 249 -7.44 4.83 7.51
C SER A 249 -8.91 5.06 7.85
N PHE A 250 -9.43 6.28 7.63
CA PHE A 250 -10.86 6.57 7.81
C PHE A 250 -11.73 5.81 6.81
N SER A 251 -11.33 5.80 5.53
CA SER A 251 -12.02 5.04 4.48
C SER A 251 -12.06 3.53 4.78
N MET A 252 -10.93 2.98 5.23
CA MET A 252 -10.80 1.57 5.60
C MET A 252 -11.65 1.20 6.83
N LEU A 253 -11.71 2.10 7.83
CA LEU A 253 -12.52 1.91 9.02
C LEU A 253 -14.02 1.84 8.69
N VAL A 254 -14.49 2.67 7.76
CA VAL A 254 -15.91 2.71 7.38
C VAL A 254 -16.29 1.56 6.43
N GLY A 255 -15.37 1.15 5.55
CA GLY A 255 -15.64 0.17 4.48
C GLY A 255 -16.16 -1.18 4.97
N ALA A 256 -15.51 -1.80 5.95
CA ALA A 256 -15.90 -3.12 6.45
C ALA A 256 -17.25 -3.13 7.21
N PRO A 257 -17.51 -2.23 8.17
CA PRO A 257 -18.83 -2.12 8.82
C PRO A 257 -19.95 -1.74 7.85
N ALA A 258 -19.68 -0.83 6.90
CA ALA A 258 -20.65 -0.45 5.88
C ALA A 258 -21.04 -1.65 4.99
N ALA A 259 -20.07 -2.48 4.63
CA ALA A 259 -20.34 -3.72 3.89
C ALA A 259 -21.19 -4.70 4.72
N GLY A 260 -20.85 -4.91 6.00
CA GLY A 260 -21.63 -5.72 6.94
C GLY A 260 -23.10 -5.31 6.98
N TRP A 261 -23.35 -4.04 7.30
CA TRP A 261 -24.69 -3.46 7.38
C TRP A 261 -25.45 -3.51 6.04
N PHE A 262 -24.76 -3.24 4.92
CA PHE A 262 -25.37 -3.28 3.60
C PHE A 262 -25.83 -4.69 3.21
N GLY A 263 -25.07 -5.73 3.60
CA GLY A 263 -25.48 -7.10 3.34
C GLY A 263 -26.60 -7.59 4.25
N GLU A 264 -26.65 -7.16 5.51
CA GLU A 264 -27.76 -7.48 6.43
C GLU A 264 -29.09 -6.88 5.96
N THR A 265 -29.08 -5.63 5.48
CA THR A 265 -30.30 -4.92 5.07
C THR A 265 -30.86 -5.38 3.73
N THR A 266 -29.99 -5.64 2.74
CA THR A 266 -30.45 -6.03 1.40
C THR A 266 -30.69 -7.52 1.23
N GLY A 267 -30.08 -8.37 2.07
CA GLY A 267 -30.12 -9.84 1.94
C GLY A 267 -29.55 -10.38 0.62
N LYS A 268 -28.99 -9.52 -0.24
CA LYS A 268 -28.48 -9.84 -1.58
C LYS A 268 -26.96 -9.72 -1.59
N TYR A 269 -26.28 -10.72 -1.05
CA TYR A 269 -24.82 -10.64 -0.89
C TYR A 269 -24.01 -10.65 -2.19
N ARG A 270 -24.63 -11.00 -3.32
CA ARG A 270 -24.03 -10.76 -4.64
C ARG A 270 -23.65 -9.29 -4.86
N ASN A 271 -24.41 -8.38 -4.27
CA ASN A 271 -24.17 -6.94 -4.41
C ASN A 271 -22.95 -6.46 -3.60
N LEU A 272 -22.48 -7.26 -2.64
CA LEU A 272 -21.32 -6.89 -1.82
C LEU A 272 -20.00 -7.11 -2.58
N PHE A 273 -19.96 -7.99 -3.57
CA PHE A 273 -18.83 -8.09 -4.50
C PHE A 273 -18.69 -6.83 -5.36
N PHE A 274 -19.81 -6.28 -5.83
CA PHE A 274 -19.82 -5.00 -6.53
C PHE A 274 -19.41 -3.87 -5.58
N LEU A 275 -19.84 -3.90 -4.32
CA LEU A 275 -19.41 -2.93 -3.31
C LEU A 275 -17.91 -3.03 -2.97
N ALA A 276 -17.31 -4.21 -3.08
CA ALA A 276 -15.87 -4.40 -2.93
C ALA A 276 -15.08 -3.90 -4.14
N GLY A 277 -15.49 -4.28 -5.35
CA GLY A 277 -14.75 -4.00 -6.57
C GLY A 277 -14.98 -2.60 -7.17
N ALA A 278 -16.22 -2.11 -7.15
CA ALA A 278 -16.57 -0.85 -7.82
C ALA A 278 -15.83 0.37 -7.25
N PRO A 279 -15.66 0.55 -5.93
CA PRO A 279 -14.85 1.66 -5.40
C PRO A 279 -13.39 1.59 -5.86
N THR A 280 -12.80 0.40 -5.92
CA THR A 280 -11.42 0.21 -6.40
C THR A 280 -11.29 0.57 -7.89
N ILE A 281 -12.27 0.19 -8.72
CA ILE A 281 -12.32 0.57 -10.14
C ILE A 281 -12.55 2.09 -10.29
N CYS A 282 -13.47 2.68 -9.53
CA CYS A 282 -13.71 4.11 -9.51
C CYS A 282 -12.44 4.89 -9.14
N GLY A 283 -11.71 4.43 -8.11
CA GLY A 283 -10.40 4.98 -7.76
C GLY A 283 -9.42 4.92 -8.94
N ALA A 284 -9.47 3.87 -9.76
CA ALA A 284 -8.56 3.70 -10.91
C ALA A 284 -8.91 4.65 -12.05
N VAL A 285 -10.20 4.87 -12.29
CA VAL A 285 -10.66 5.90 -13.22
C VAL A 285 -10.19 7.28 -12.75
N VAL A 286 -10.34 7.60 -11.47
CA VAL A 286 -9.86 8.88 -10.90
C VAL A 286 -8.35 9.01 -11.03
N LEU A 287 -7.59 7.95 -10.74
CA LEU A 287 -6.14 7.96 -10.90
C LEU A 287 -5.71 8.15 -12.37
N SER A 288 -6.48 7.62 -13.32
CA SER A 288 -6.21 7.79 -14.74
C SER A 288 -6.25 9.26 -15.17
N LEU A 289 -6.99 10.12 -14.46
CA LEU A 289 -7.00 11.56 -14.70
C LEU A 289 -5.63 12.23 -14.49
N ILE A 290 -4.73 11.60 -13.72
CA ILE A 290 -3.34 12.07 -13.59
C ILE A 290 -2.66 12.15 -14.96
N GLN A 291 -2.97 11.23 -15.87
CA GLN A 291 -2.38 11.22 -17.21
C GLN A 291 -2.89 12.37 -18.09
N CYS A 292 -4.05 12.94 -17.77
CA CYS A 292 -4.62 14.08 -18.48
C CYS A 292 -4.02 15.42 -18.02
N ILE A 293 -3.22 15.42 -16.94
CA ILE A 293 -2.64 16.62 -16.36
C ILE A 293 -1.14 16.60 -16.60
N LYS A 294 -0.58 17.71 -17.09
CA LYS A 294 0.86 17.83 -17.32
C LYS A 294 1.65 17.53 -16.04
N ASP A 295 2.77 16.83 -16.19
CA ASP A 295 3.70 16.52 -15.12
C ASP A 295 4.17 17.80 -14.41
N PRO A 296 3.92 17.97 -13.10
CA PRO A 296 4.36 19.15 -12.35
C PRO A 296 5.88 19.21 -12.24
N ILE A 297 6.57 18.06 -12.39
CA ILE A 297 8.03 17.98 -12.45
C ILE A 297 8.54 18.57 -13.77
N ILE A 298 7.91 18.24 -14.90
CA ILE A 298 8.25 18.82 -16.21
C ILE A 298 7.91 20.31 -16.24
N GLU A 299 6.79 20.72 -15.63
CA GLU A 299 6.39 22.13 -15.56
C GLU A 299 7.32 22.95 -14.65
N SER A 300 7.78 22.38 -13.52
CA SER A 300 8.75 23.04 -12.64
C SER A 300 10.16 23.07 -13.24
N GLN A 301 10.58 22.06 -14.00
CA GLN A 301 11.83 22.09 -14.76
C GLN A 301 11.76 23.04 -15.96
N GLN A 302 10.63 23.10 -16.70
CA GLN A 302 10.42 24.10 -17.75
C GLN A 302 10.41 25.51 -17.17
N LYS A 303 9.74 25.75 -16.03
CA LYS A 303 9.77 27.05 -15.36
C LYS A 303 11.16 27.41 -14.87
N ARG A 304 11.95 26.46 -14.33
CA ARG A 304 13.37 26.70 -13.98
C ARG A 304 14.23 26.97 -15.21
N ALA A 305 14.02 26.28 -16.32
CA ALA A 305 14.73 26.51 -17.57
C ALA A 305 14.37 27.87 -18.22
N LEU A 306 13.12 28.33 -18.07
CA LEU A 306 12.63 29.62 -18.57
C LEU A 306 13.09 30.81 -17.71
N VAL A 307 13.36 30.59 -16.41
CA VAL A 307 13.83 31.64 -15.48
C VAL A 307 15.35 31.85 -15.55
N ILE A 308 16.08 31.08 -16.37
CA ILE A 308 17.51 31.31 -16.65
C ILE A 308 17.67 31.96 -18.04
N PRO A 309 17.44 33.27 -18.21
CA PRO A 309 18.10 34.04 -19.26
C PRO A 309 19.31 34.78 -18.68
N THR A 310 20.47 34.60 -19.35
CA THR A 310 21.70 35.44 -19.35
C THR A 310 22.38 35.62 -17.97
N GLU A 311 23.47 34.94 -17.59
CA GLU A 311 24.81 35.21 -18.14
C GLU A 311 25.91 34.17 -17.82
N GLU A 312 25.62 32.99 -17.27
CA GLU A 312 26.68 31.96 -17.03
C GLU A 312 26.46 30.73 -17.91
N LYS A 313 26.67 30.90 -19.22
CA LYS A 313 26.92 29.79 -20.14
C LYS A 313 28.37 29.37 -20.00
N GLU A 314 28.65 28.28 -19.28
CA GLU A 314 29.62 27.26 -19.76
C GLU A 314 29.74 25.94 -18.98
N ILE A 315 29.12 25.72 -17.80
CA ILE A 315 29.52 24.53 -16.99
C ILE A 315 28.44 23.44 -16.80
N ILE A 316 27.21 23.59 -17.30
CA ILE A 316 26.16 22.57 -17.06
C ILE A 316 25.57 22.03 -18.37
N PHE A 317 26.43 21.47 -19.22
CA PHE A 317 26.00 20.65 -20.37
C PHE A 317 26.72 19.30 -20.38
N VAL A 318 26.83 18.65 -19.22
CA VAL A 318 27.33 17.27 -19.14
C VAL A 318 26.51 16.49 -18.12
N TYR A 319 25.25 16.17 -18.41
CA TYR A 319 24.60 15.01 -17.77
C TYR A 319 23.47 14.36 -18.57
N ASP A 320 23.02 14.93 -19.70
CA ASP A 320 21.81 14.47 -20.40
C ASP A 320 22.04 13.79 -21.77
N ARG A 321 23.25 13.25 -22.02
CA ARG A 321 23.55 12.56 -23.30
C ARG A 321 24.22 11.19 -23.19
N LEU A 322 24.16 10.52 -22.04
CA LEU A 322 24.66 9.15 -21.90
C LEU A 322 23.66 8.29 -21.13
N THR A 323 22.55 7.92 -21.78
CA THR A 323 21.81 6.64 -21.56
C THR A 323 20.75 6.42 -22.64
N VAL A 324 21.14 6.57 -23.90
CA VAL A 324 20.49 5.89 -25.03
C VAL A 324 21.59 5.44 -25.98
N VAL A 325 22.14 4.25 -25.71
CA VAL A 325 22.52 3.23 -26.70
C VAL A 325 22.26 1.88 -26.04
#